data_AF-A0A0F8WUE5-F1
#
_entry.id   AF-A0A0F8WUE5-F1
#
_cell.length_a   1.000
_cell.length_b   1.000
_cell.length_c   1.000
_cell.angle_alpha   90.00
_cell.angle_beta   90.00
_cell.angle_gamma   90.00
#
_symmetry.space_group_name_H-M   'P 1'
#
loop_
_entity.id
_entity.type
_entity.pdbx_description
1 polymer ?
#
loop_
_entity_poly.entity_id
_entity_poly.type
_entity_poly.pdbx_seq_one_letter_code
_entity_poly.pdbx_strand_id
1 'polypeptide(L)'
;WGMLNFSWYVRGRNWASCKQAGRGGIGTVFTDKNIKALVCRTPKVTVQSNNPDNLEAARELGKKFSQEIMKLDPIQNEMRRVGTGHLPEIMNVTDLLPTENFRYGRHKEISGKDIPYNRETMRNIYSGKEGADGCWIGCTVSCSHYSDNYEVMTGPFKGQRVIVDGPEYETIAGCGSNWGVWDPKWVLEVNFYCDTYGLDTISVGTGIAFVMECYEAGILNKEITGGLDLNFGNAEAALELIHQMAKGEGFGRIIGQGIREMKKIFTEEYGADPKFLQDIGMEHKGLEFSEYMTKESLAQQGGYGLTNKGPQHDEAWLIYEDVIRNSIPTFEDKARALRWFPYWRTAFSLLGLCKLPWND
;
A
#
# COMPACT_ATOMS: atom_id res chain seq x y z
N TRP A 1 12.21 5.61 -4.60
CA TRP A 1 11.25 5.19 -3.56
C TRP A 1 11.75 4.03 -2.67
N GLY A 2 12.91 4.16 -2.03
CA GLY A 2 13.45 3.07 -1.19
C GLY A 2 12.76 2.95 0.17
N MET A 3 12.41 1.74 0.58
CA MET A 3 11.78 1.42 1.87
C MET A 3 12.67 0.54 2.76
N LEU A 4 12.25 0.33 4.01
CA LEU A 4 12.88 -0.63 4.92
C LEU A 4 11.95 -1.80 5.22
N ASN A 5 12.50 -3.01 5.13
CA ASN A 5 11.91 -4.23 5.62
C ASN A 5 12.30 -4.47 7.08
N PHE A 6 11.31 -4.70 7.94
CA PHE A 6 11.46 -5.24 9.28
C PHE A 6 11.09 -6.71 9.25
N SER A 7 12.03 -7.57 9.63
CA SER A 7 11.77 -9.00 9.63
C SER A 7 12.13 -9.67 10.95
N TRP A 8 11.38 -10.71 11.28
CA TRP A 8 11.68 -11.57 12.42
C TRP A 8 11.31 -13.01 12.10
N TYR A 9 12.07 -13.94 12.67
CA TYR A 9 11.86 -15.35 12.44
C TYR A 9 10.60 -15.86 13.15
N VAL A 10 9.68 -16.46 12.40
CA VAL A 10 8.45 -17.08 12.92
C VAL A 10 8.65 -18.58 13.00
N ARG A 11 8.93 -19.08 14.22
CA ARG A 11 9.25 -20.50 14.45
C ARG A 11 8.20 -21.47 13.90
N GLY A 12 6.91 -21.16 14.07
CA GLY A 12 5.82 -22.04 13.63
C GLY A 12 5.73 -22.23 12.12
N ARG A 13 6.34 -21.33 11.34
CA ARG A 13 6.29 -21.37 9.87
C ARG A 13 7.65 -21.67 9.22
N ASN A 14 8.71 -21.73 10.01
CA ASN A 14 10.08 -21.95 9.54
C ASN A 14 10.56 -20.90 8.49
N TRP A 15 10.07 -19.66 8.57
CA TRP A 15 10.47 -18.52 7.72
C TRP A 15 10.43 -17.19 8.50
N ALA A 16 10.93 -16.12 7.89
CA ALA A 16 10.96 -14.78 8.49
C ALA A 16 9.82 -13.90 7.97
N SER A 17 8.86 -13.54 8.83
CA SER A 17 7.81 -12.57 8.49
C SER A 17 8.45 -11.22 8.18
N CYS A 18 7.91 -10.50 7.20
CA CYS A 18 8.43 -9.22 6.74
C CYS A 18 7.33 -8.16 6.78
N LYS A 19 7.62 -6.99 7.34
CA LYS A 19 6.73 -5.82 7.36
C LYS A 19 7.50 -4.57 6.95
N GLN A 20 6.81 -3.58 6.41
CA GLN A 20 7.44 -2.47 5.68
C GLN A 20 7.29 -1.15 6.44
N ALA A 21 8.38 -0.39 6.59
CA ALA A 21 8.31 1.08 6.63
C ALA A 21 8.43 1.58 5.19
N GLY A 22 7.30 1.59 4.50
CA GLY A 22 7.23 1.79 3.05
C GLY A 22 7.66 3.19 2.60
N ARG A 23 6.99 4.23 3.12
CA ARG A 23 6.94 5.52 2.43
C ARG A 23 8.01 6.51 2.88
N GLY A 24 8.34 7.45 2.00
CA GLY A 24 9.20 8.61 2.30
C GLY A 24 10.70 8.40 2.13
N GLY A 25 11.13 7.31 1.48
CA GLY A 25 12.52 7.15 1.05
C GLY A 25 13.51 6.75 2.14
N ILE A 26 13.04 6.17 3.25
CA ILE A 26 13.90 5.78 4.38
C ILE A 26 14.96 4.74 3.97
N GLY A 27 14.66 3.84 3.04
CA GLY A 27 15.64 2.90 2.49
C GLY A 27 16.73 3.60 1.67
N THR A 28 16.38 4.68 0.97
CA THR A 28 17.37 5.51 0.27
C THR A 28 18.31 6.22 1.25
N VAL A 29 17.80 6.70 2.39
CA VAL A 29 18.64 7.28 3.45
C VAL A 29 19.62 6.24 4.04
N PHE A 30 19.20 4.98 4.18
CA PHE A 30 20.09 3.90 4.61
C PHE A 30 21.22 3.68 3.60
N THR A 31 20.90 3.62 2.31
CA THR A 31 21.89 3.49 1.24
C THR A 31 22.87 4.66 1.21
N ASP A 32 22.40 5.90 1.31
CA ASP A 32 23.25 7.11 1.39
C ASP A 32 24.25 7.04 2.55
N LYS A 33 23.82 6.46 3.67
CA LYS A 33 24.67 6.26 4.85
C LYS A 33 25.52 4.98 4.80
N ASN A 34 25.50 4.25 3.68
CA ASN A 34 26.16 2.94 3.53
C ASN A 34 25.71 1.90 4.57
N ILE A 35 24.45 1.95 5.00
CA ILE A 35 23.85 1.02 5.95
C ILE A 35 23.03 -0.01 5.18
N LYS A 36 23.47 -1.28 5.20
CA LYS A 36 22.73 -2.37 4.54
C LYS A 36 21.57 -2.91 5.39
N ALA A 37 21.79 -3.05 6.69
CA ALA A 37 20.83 -3.59 7.63
C ALA A 37 21.19 -3.19 9.07
N LEU A 38 20.17 -3.18 9.94
CA LEU A 38 20.34 -3.10 11.39
C LEU A 38 19.80 -4.39 12.01
N VAL A 39 20.68 -5.15 12.68
CA VAL A 39 20.30 -6.40 13.33
C VAL A 39 20.21 -6.17 14.84
N CYS A 40 18.99 -6.22 15.37
CA CYS A 40 18.72 -6.06 16.80
C CYS A 40 18.56 -7.42 17.47
N ARG A 41 19.38 -7.71 18.48
CA ARG A 41 19.23 -8.89 19.34
C ARG A 41 18.72 -8.46 20.70
N THR A 42 17.61 -9.04 21.13
CA THR A 42 17.02 -8.80 22.45
C THR A 42 17.00 -10.10 23.26
N PRO A 43 17.09 -10.03 24.61
CA PRO A 43 16.68 -11.13 25.47
C PRO A 43 15.24 -11.58 25.16
N LYS A 44 14.84 -12.73 25.70
CA LYS A 44 13.46 -13.24 25.52
C LYS A 44 12.45 -12.19 25.98
N VAL A 45 11.60 -11.73 25.05
CA VAL A 45 10.48 -10.83 25.36
C VAL A 45 9.37 -11.63 26.06
N THR A 46 8.86 -11.10 27.16
CA THR A 46 7.75 -11.64 27.94
C THR A 46 6.70 -10.55 28.18
N VAL A 47 5.57 -10.91 28.77
CA VAL A 47 4.52 -9.94 29.17
C VAL A 47 4.98 -8.96 30.26
N GLN A 48 6.17 -9.16 30.84
CA GLN A 48 6.79 -8.26 31.81
C GLN A 48 7.83 -7.33 31.15
N SER A 49 8.17 -7.54 29.87
CA SER A 49 9.25 -6.79 29.21
C SER A 49 8.97 -5.29 29.07
N ASN A 50 7.72 -4.86 29.15
CA ASN A 50 7.32 -3.45 29.17
C ASN A 50 7.12 -2.88 30.59
N ASN A 51 7.50 -3.62 31.64
CA ASN A 51 7.35 -3.24 33.05
C ASN A 51 5.96 -2.66 33.39
N PRO A 52 4.88 -3.44 33.20
CA PRO A 52 3.53 -2.92 33.42
C PRO A 52 3.31 -2.62 34.90
N ASP A 53 2.77 -1.44 35.21
CA ASP A 53 2.43 -1.02 36.58
C ASP A 53 1.48 -2.02 37.26
N ASN A 54 0.48 -2.49 36.52
CA ASN A 54 -0.42 -3.55 36.96
C ASN A 54 -0.57 -4.63 35.87
N LEU A 55 0.16 -5.73 36.04
CA LEU A 55 0.17 -6.85 35.08
C LEU A 55 -1.18 -7.56 34.98
N GLU A 56 -1.93 -7.69 36.08
CA GLU A 56 -3.23 -8.37 36.09
C GLU A 56 -4.28 -7.54 35.33
N ALA A 57 -4.33 -6.24 35.60
CA ALA A 57 -5.21 -5.32 34.87
C ALA A 57 -4.90 -5.32 33.37
N ALA A 58 -3.61 -5.31 32.99
CA ALA A 58 -3.19 -5.37 31.58
C ALA A 58 -3.64 -6.68 30.90
N ARG A 59 -3.56 -7.82 31.62
CA ARG A 59 -4.01 -9.13 31.11
C ARG A 59 -5.53 -9.19 30.93
N GLU A 60 -6.29 -8.74 31.91
CA GLU A 60 -7.76 -8.71 31.82
C GLU A 60 -8.22 -7.79 30.70
N LEU A 61 -7.59 -6.62 30.55
CA LEU A 61 -7.86 -5.70 29.47
C LEU A 61 -7.53 -6.32 28.10
N GLY A 62 -6.33 -6.91 27.95
CA GLY A 62 -5.94 -7.59 26.72
C GLY A 62 -6.90 -8.71 26.33
N LYS A 63 -7.36 -9.51 27.30
CA LYS A 63 -8.36 -10.57 27.08
C LYS A 63 -9.69 -9.99 26.59
N LYS A 64 -10.16 -8.91 27.20
CA LYS A 64 -11.39 -8.22 26.78
C LYS A 64 -11.29 -7.72 25.33
N PHE A 65 -10.19 -7.03 25.00
CA PHE A 65 -9.94 -6.56 23.63
C PHE A 65 -9.89 -7.72 22.63
N SER A 66 -9.18 -8.81 22.95
CA SER A 66 -9.11 -9.98 22.08
C SER A 66 -10.49 -10.61 21.85
N GLN A 67 -11.31 -10.74 22.89
CA GLN A 67 -12.67 -11.28 22.77
C GLN A 67 -13.57 -10.40 21.90
N GLU A 68 -13.47 -9.08 22.06
CA GLU A 68 -14.23 -8.11 21.28
C GLU A 68 -13.85 -8.17 19.79
N ILE A 69 -12.55 -8.15 19.49
CA ILE A 69 -12.04 -8.28 18.11
C ILE A 69 -12.52 -9.60 17.48
N MET A 70 -12.37 -10.72 18.18
CA MET A 70 -12.79 -12.03 17.66
C MET A 70 -14.30 -12.12 17.42
N LYS A 71 -15.11 -11.42 18.21
CA LYS A 71 -16.56 -11.39 18.07
C LYS A 71 -17.00 -10.50 16.92
N LEU A 72 -16.36 -9.34 16.75
CA LEU A 72 -16.81 -8.31 15.80
C LEU A 72 -16.21 -8.47 14.40
N ASP A 73 -14.99 -9.00 14.27
CA ASP A 73 -14.30 -9.10 12.98
C ASP A 73 -15.12 -9.81 11.89
N PRO A 74 -15.79 -10.97 12.14
CA PRO A 74 -16.55 -11.68 11.11
C PRO A 74 -17.79 -10.95 10.59
N ILE A 75 -18.31 -9.95 11.33
CA ILE A 75 -19.48 -9.15 10.93
C ILE A 75 -19.10 -7.74 10.46
N GLN A 76 -17.81 -7.39 10.53
CA GLN A 76 -17.26 -6.12 10.09
C GLN A 76 -16.43 -6.32 8.81
N ASN A 77 -15.10 -6.42 8.95
CA ASN A 77 -14.17 -6.32 7.84
C ASN A 77 -13.54 -7.67 7.47
N GLU A 78 -13.71 -8.69 8.31
CA GLU A 78 -13.06 -10.00 8.17
C GLU A 78 -11.53 -9.90 8.03
N MET A 79 -10.90 -8.99 8.79
CA MET A 79 -9.46 -8.73 8.73
C MET A 79 -8.66 -10.01 8.97
N ARG A 80 -9.13 -10.93 9.82
CA ARG A 80 -8.44 -12.21 10.05
C ARG A 80 -8.46 -13.14 8.83
N ARG A 81 -9.45 -12.99 7.95
CA ARG A 81 -9.66 -13.89 6.80
C ARG A 81 -9.12 -13.33 5.48
N VAL A 82 -9.19 -12.01 5.29
CA VAL A 82 -8.87 -11.37 4.01
C VAL A 82 -8.05 -10.08 4.16
N GLY A 83 -7.70 -9.70 5.39
CA GLY A 83 -6.84 -8.54 5.64
C GLY A 83 -7.43 -7.26 5.08
N THR A 84 -6.57 -6.35 4.62
CA THR A 84 -7.03 -5.14 3.92
C THR A 84 -7.54 -5.42 2.50
N GLY A 85 -7.30 -6.63 1.95
CA GLY A 85 -7.80 -7.08 0.64
C GLY A 85 -9.33 -7.13 0.51
N HIS A 86 -10.09 -6.82 1.56
CA HIS A 86 -11.54 -6.63 1.49
C HIS A 86 -11.98 -5.29 0.87
N LEU A 87 -11.08 -4.31 0.80
CA LEU A 87 -11.38 -2.94 0.39
C LEU A 87 -11.64 -2.73 -1.11
N PRO A 88 -10.98 -3.43 -2.07
CA PRO A 88 -11.11 -3.10 -3.49
C PRO A 88 -12.57 -3.10 -3.98
N GLU A 89 -13.36 -4.12 -3.61
CA GLU A 89 -14.78 -4.19 -4.00
C GLU A 89 -15.62 -3.06 -3.39
N ILE A 90 -15.30 -2.60 -2.17
CA ILE A 90 -16.02 -1.51 -1.50
C ILE A 90 -15.71 -0.19 -2.21
N MET A 91 -14.43 0.07 -2.47
CA MET A 91 -13.98 1.26 -3.18
C MET A 91 -14.56 1.29 -4.60
N ASN A 92 -14.65 0.14 -5.27
CA ASN A 92 -15.22 0.06 -6.62
C ASN A 92 -16.71 0.43 -6.67
N VAL A 93 -17.52 -0.14 -5.77
CA VAL A 93 -18.96 0.18 -5.72
C VAL A 93 -19.21 1.65 -5.38
N THR A 94 -18.32 2.25 -4.58
CA THR A 94 -18.43 3.65 -4.17
C THR A 94 -17.77 4.63 -5.14
N ASP A 95 -17.17 4.15 -6.24
CA ASP A 95 -16.46 4.98 -7.23
C ASP A 95 -15.20 5.67 -6.71
N LEU A 96 -14.51 5.02 -5.78
CA LEU A 96 -13.35 5.54 -5.06
C LEU A 96 -12.07 4.68 -5.26
N LEU A 97 -12.13 3.63 -6.07
CA LEU A 97 -10.99 2.77 -6.41
C LEU A 97 -10.18 3.39 -7.56
N PRO A 98 -8.94 3.87 -7.34
CA PRO A 98 -8.12 4.44 -8.41
C PRO A 98 -7.95 3.45 -9.55
N THR A 99 -8.31 3.89 -10.75
CA THR A 99 -8.23 3.09 -11.97
C THR A 99 -7.63 3.94 -13.09
N GLU A 100 -6.56 3.44 -13.70
CA GLU A 100 -5.78 4.09 -14.77
C GLU A 100 -5.31 5.51 -14.39
N ASN A 101 -4.34 5.59 -13.47
CA ASN A 101 -3.80 6.83 -12.90
C ASN A 101 -4.88 7.78 -12.35
N PHE A 102 -5.79 7.26 -11.54
CA PHE A 102 -6.91 8.02 -10.97
C PHE A 102 -7.83 8.68 -12.02
N ARG A 103 -7.78 8.29 -13.30
CA ARG A 103 -8.74 8.77 -14.33
C ARG A 103 -10.16 8.31 -14.02
N TYR A 104 -10.29 7.11 -13.46
CA TYR A 104 -11.57 6.51 -13.09
C TYR A 104 -11.56 6.02 -11.63
N GLY A 105 -12.73 6.02 -11.00
CA GLY A 105 -12.92 5.60 -9.60
C GLY A 105 -13.38 4.15 -9.45
N ARG A 106 -13.42 3.40 -10.55
CA ARG A 106 -13.88 2.01 -10.59
C ARG A 106 -13.44 1.34 -11.89
N HIS A 107 -13.59 0.02 -11.92
CA HIS A 107 -13.47 -0.79 -13.14
C HIS A 107 -14.38 -0.27 -14.26
N LYS A 108 -13.85 -0.16 -15.48
CA LYS A 108 -14.54 0.41 -16.65
C LYS A 108 -15.89 -0.24 -16.94
N GLU A 109 -15.96 -1.56 -16.78
CA GLU A 109 -17.13 -2.37 -17.16
C GLU A 109 -17.94 -2.93 -15.97
N ILE A 110 -17.39 -2.88 -14.74
CA ILE A 110 -17.95 -3.57 -13.57
C ILE A 110 -18.14 -2.54 -12.47
N SER A 111 -19.37 -2.08 -12.26
CA SER A 111 -19.71 -1.15 -11.18
C SER A 111 -19.99 -1.84 -9.84
N GLY A 112 -20.17 -3.17 -9.85
CA GLY A 112 -20.50 -3.97 -8.68
C GLY A 112 -19.29 -4.42 -7.87
N LYS A 113 -19.52 -5.40 -6.98
CA LYS A 113 -18.47 -6.00 -6.14
C LYS A 113 -17.65 -7.08 -6.85
N ASP A 114 -18.20 -7.67 -7.92
CA ASP A 114 -17.64 -8.82 -8.63
C ASP A 114 -16.47 -8.45 -9.55
N ILE A 115 -15.63 -7.50 -9.14
CA ILE A 115 -14.37 -7.19 -9.81
C ILE A 115 -13.35 -8.32 -9.56
N PRO A 116 -12.32 -8.44 -10.39
CA PRO A 116 -11.27 -9.45 -10.21
C PRO A 116 -10.54 -9.38 -8.85
N TYR A 117 -10.58 -8.23 -8.16
CA TYR A 117 -10.00 -8.02 -6.83
C TYR A 117 -10.98 -8.12 -5.65
N ASN A 118 -12.11 -8.83 -5.83
CA ASN A 118 -13.08 -9.02 -4.76
C ASN A 118 -12.55 -9.88 -3.60
N ARG A 119 -13.29 -9.88 -2.48
CA ARG A 119 -12.93 -10.63 -1.26
C ARG A 119 -12.68 -12.11 -1.51
N GLU A 120 -13.47 -12.74 -2.37
CA GLU A 120 -13.37 -14.17 -2.63
C GLU A 120 -12.10 -14.51 -3.41
N THR A 121 -11.71 -13.68 -4.38
CA THR A 121 -10.43 -13.83 -5.06
C THR A 121 -9.28 -13.73 -4.05
N MET A 122 -9.30 -12.73 -3.15
CA MET A 122 -8.27 -12.55 -2.14
C MET A 122 -8.18 -13.74 -1.17
N ARG A 123 -9.33 -14.25 -0.69
CA ARG A 123 -9.38 -15.47 0.15
C ARG A 123 -8.80 -16.71 -0.53
N ASN A 124 -8.90 -16.79 -1.85
CA ASN A 124 -8.37 -17.93 -2.61
C ASN A 124 -6.87 -17.83 -2.88
N ILE A 125 -6.33 -16.61 -2.92
CA ILE A 125 -4.89 -16.35 -3.08
C ILE A 125 -4.13 -16.49 -1.76
N TYR A 126 -4.75 -16.05 -0.66
CA TYR A 126 -4.14 -16.12 0.66
C TYR A 126 -4.14 -17.56 1.19
N SER A 127 -2.95 -17.97 1.60
CA SER A 127 -2.70 -19.23 2.29
C SER A 127 -3.03 -19.08 3.77
N GLY A 128 -3.26 -20.22 4.45
CA GLY A 128 -3.57 -20.21 5.88
C GLY A 128 -5.00 -19.79 6.21
N LYS A 129 -5.99 -20.36 5.49
CA LYS A 129 -7.45 -20.10 5.57
C LYS A 129 -8.09 -20.07 6.98
N GLU A 130 -7.35 -20.46 8.03
CA GLU A 130 -7.80 -20.43 9.44
C GLU A 130 -6.73 -19.87 10.43
N GLY A 131 -5.64 -19.27 9.95
CA GLY A 131 -4.44 -18.98 10.76
C GLY A 131 -3.77 -17.63 10.50
N ALA A 132 -4.40 -16.56 10.95
CA ALA A 132 -3.82 -15.30 11.44
C ALA A 132 -2.29 -15.11 11.26
N ASP A 133 -1.87 -14.19 10.36
CA ASP A 133 -0.56 -13.54 10.48
C ASP A 133 -0.68 -12.19 11.16
N GLY A 134 0.01 -12.06 12.30
CA GLY A 134 0.05 -10.83 13.08
C GLY A 134 1.43 -10.19 12.99
N CYS A 135 1.48 -8.86 12.98
CA CYS A 135 2.73 -8.11 12.99
C CYS A 135 3.62 -8.40 14.23
N TRP A 136 3.05 -8.89 15.34
CA TRP A 136 3.82 -9.33 16.50
C TRP A 136 3.01 -10.30 17.35
N ILE A 137 3.70 -11.03 18.25
CA ILE A 137 3.09 -11.92 19.23
C ILE A 137 2.04 -11.14 20.04
N GLY A 138 0.80 -11.62 20.03
CA GLY A 138 -0.34 -11.02 20.74
C GLY A 138 -1.26 -10.16 19.87
N CYS A 139 -0.91 -9.87 18.61
CA CYS A 139 -1.83 -9.17 17.72
C CYS A 139 -3.05 -10.05 17.39
N THR A 140 -4.22 -9.69 17.94
CA THR A 140 -5.48 -10.43 17.74
C THR A 140 -6.20 -10.05 16.44
N VAL A 141 -5.90 -8.90 15.84
CA VAL A 141 -6.46 -8.56 14.52
C VAL A 141 -5.88 -9.47 13.44
N SER A 142 -4.56 -9.75 13.52
CA SER A 142 -3.88 -10.69 12.62
C SER A 142 -4.23 -10.48 11.14
N CYS A 143 -4.13 -9.23 10.69
CA CYS A 143 -4.59 -8.80 9.36
C CYS A 143 -3.64 -9.14 8.21
N SER A 144 -2.42 -9.60 8.50
CA SER A 144 -1.49 -9.93 7.43
C SER A 144 -1.82 -11.31 6.87
N HIS A 145 -1.57 -11.47 5.59
CA HIS A 145 -1.76 -12.71 4.84
C HIS A 145 -0.53 -12.97 4.00
N TYR A 146 -0.39 -14.18 3.49
CA TYR A 146 0.67 -14.52 2.56
C TYR A 146 0.15 -15.54 1.56
N SER A 147 0.78 -15.61 0.39
CA SER A 147 0.58 -16.69 -0.57
C SER A 147 1.79 -17.62 -0.55
N ASP A 148 1.56 -18.92 -0.38
CA ASP A 148 2.61 -19.94 -0.36
C ASP A 148 2.83 -20.57 -1.74
N ASN A 149 4.06 -21.03 -1.97
CA ASN A 149 4.44 -21.75 -3.19
C ASN A 149 4.15 -20.98 -4.50
N TYR A 150 4.15 -19.65 -4.46
CA TYR A 150 3.99 -18.83 -5.65
C TYR A 150 5.21 -19.00 -6.56
N GLU A 151 4.98 -19.36 -7.83
CA GLU A 151 6.05 -19.51 -8.82
C GLU A 151 6.28 -18.17 -9.53
N VAL A 152 7.44 -17.57 -9.29
CA VAL A 152 7.80 -16.24 -9.80
C VAL A 152 7.86 -16.26 -11.33
N MET A 153 7.23 -15.28 -11.97
CA MET A 153 7.00 -15.28 -13.43
C MET A 153 8.08 -14.51 -14.22
N THR A 154 8.73 -13.54 -13.58
CA THR A 154 9.63 -12.55 -14.18
C THR A 154 10.94 -12.40 -13.39
N GLY A 155 11.86 -11.60 -13.89
CA GLY A 155 13.04 -11.15 -13.15
C GLY A 155 14.02 -12.25 -12.73
N PRO A 156 14.94 -11.93 -11.79
CA PRO A 156 16.03 -12.81 -11.38
C PRO A 156 15.58 -14.06 -10.61
N PHE A 157 14.36 -14.08 -10.08
CA PHE A 157 13.82 -15.22 -9.35
C PHE A 157 12.86 -16.08 -10.19
N LYS A 158 12.71 -15.81 -11.50
CA LYS A 158 11.81 -16.55 -12.39
C LYS A 158 11.95 -18.07 -12.25
N GLY A 159 10.81 -18.74 -12.11
CA GLY A 159 10.70 -20.20 -11.94
C GLY A 159 10.99 -20.71 -10.53
N GLN A 160 11.37 -19.84 -9.59
CA GLN A 160 11.52 -20.21 -8.19
C GLN A 160 10.16 -20.15 -7.48
N ARG A 161 9.96 -21.05 -6.51
CA ARG A 161 8.78 -21.02 -5.63
C ARG A 161 9.11 -20.26 -4.36
N VAL A 162 8.32 -19.23 -4.07
CA VAL A 162 8.52 -18.31 -2.95
C VAL A 162 7.25 -18.17 -2.11
N ILE A 163 7.41 -17.58 -0.93
CA ILE A 163 6.29 -17.07 -0.14
C ILE A 163 6.19 -15.56 -0.42
N VAL A 164 4.98 -15.07 -0.66
CA VAL A 164 4.70 -13.65 -0.87
C VAL A 164 3.88 -13.15 0.32
N ASP A 165 4.40 -12.20 1.11
CA ASP A 165 3.69 -11.59 2.26
C ASP A 165 2.78 -10.46 1.73
N GLY A 166 1.46 -10.59 1.88
CA GLY A 166 0.45 -9.76 1.24
C GLY A 166 -0.18 -10.39 -0.02
N PRO A 167 -0.69 -9.58 -0.98
CA PRO A 167 -0.63 -8.12 -1.01
C PRO A 167 -1.67 -7.46 -0.08
N GLU A 168 -1.37 -6.25 0.37
CA GLU A 168 -2.31 -5.35 1.06
C GLU A 168 -3.11 -4.50 0.04
N TYR A 169 -4.21 -3.87 0.48
CA TYR A 169 -5.11 -3.04 -0.34
C TYR A 169 -4.37 -2.06 -1.26
N GLU A 170 -3.44 -1.30 -0.69
CA GLU A 170 -2.69 -0.27 -1.40
C GLU A 170 -1.87 -0.85 -2.56
N THR A 171 -1.27 -2.03 -2.36
CA THR A 171 -0.56 -2.72 -3.45
C THR A 171 -1.53 -3.22 -4.52
N ILE A 172 -2.70 -3.75 -4.11
CA ILE A 172 -3.73 -4.24 -5.04
C ILE A 172 -4.28 -3.10 -5.89
N ALA A 173 -4.65 -1.99 -5.28
CA ALA A 173 -5.19 -0.83 -5.98
C ALA A 173 -4.11 -0.16 -6.84
N GLY A 174 -2.93 0.13 -6.28
CA GLY A 174 -1.89 0.89 -6.95
C GLY A 174 -1.18 0.15 -8.08
N CYS A 175 -0.92 -1.15 -7.90
CA CYS A 175 -0.22 -1.97 -8.91
C CYS A 175 -1.16 -2.87 -9.72
N GLY A 176 -2.46 -2.79 -9.45
CA GLY A 176 -3.52 -3.47 -10.18
C GLY A 176 -4.41 -2.47 -10.90
N SER A 177 -5.50 -2.05 -10.26
CA SER A 177 -6.54 -1.22 -10.90
C SER A 177 -5.99 0.10 -11.43
N ASN A 178 -5.09 0.76 -10.68
CA ASN A 178 -4.50 2.03 -11.08
C ASN A 178 -3.59 1.89 -12.32
N TRP A 179 -3.12 0.69 -12.64
CA TRP A 179 -2.42 0.36 -13.89
C TRP A 179 -3.35 -0.19 -14.98
N GLY A 180 -4.64 -0.36 -14.71
CA GLY A 180 -5.55 -1.08 -15.61
C GLY A 180 -5.24 -2.57 -15.73
N VAL A 181 -4.45 -3.12 -14.80
CA VAL A 181 -4.17 -4.56 -14.69
C VAL A 181 -5.22 -5.16 -13.77
N TRP A 182 -5.78 -6.31 -14.14
CA TRP A 182 -6.87 -6.94 -13.38
C TRP A 182 -6.64 -8.42 -13.07
N ASP A 183 -5.49 -8.99 -13.44
CA ASP A 183 -5.09 -10.32 -12.99
C ASP A 183 -4.31 -10.20 -11.66
N PRO A 184 -4.81 -10.76 -10.55
CA PRO A 184 -4.13 -10.73 -9.25
C PRO A 184 -2.73 -11.35 -9.23
N LYS A 185 -2.40 -12.23 -10.17
CA LYS A 185 -1.06 -12.84 -10.25
C LYS A 185 0.03 -11.81 -10.50
N TRP A 186 -0.27 -10.75 -11.27
CA TRP A 186 0.67 -9.66 -11.48
C TRP A 186 0.84 -8.81 -10.22
N VAL A 187 -0.23 -8.59 -9.46
CA VAL A 187 -0.13 -7.89 -8.17
C VAL A 187 0.75 -8.66 -7.19
N LEU A 188 0.62 -9.99 -7.13
CA LEU A 188 1.51 -10.84 -6.32
C LEU A 188 2.97 -10.73 -6.76
N GLU A 189 3.24 -10.77 -8.07
CA GLU A 189 4.58 -10.63 -8.64
C GLU A 189 5.20 -9.27 -8.26
N VAL A 190 4.44 -8.18 -8.43
CA VAL A 190 4.89 -6.83 -8.05
C VAL A 190 5.16 -6.74 -6.56
N ASN A 191 4.24 -7.26 -5.73
CA ASN A 191 4.39 -7.24 -4.27
C ASN A 191 5.66 -7.96 -3.84
N PHE A 192 5.90 -9.17 -4.37
CA PHE A 192 7.11 -9.94 -4.12
C PHE A 192 8.39 -9.15 -4.47
N TYR A 193 8.43 -8.54 -5.65
CA TYR A 193 9.61 -7.80 -6.09
C TYR A 193 9.81 -6.48 -5.37
N CYS A 194 8.73 -5.75 -5.04
CA CYS A 194 8.83 -4.55 -4.23
C CYS A 194 9.39 -4.87 -2.84
N ASP A 195 8.91 -5.93 -2.20
CA ASP A 195 9.47 -6.40 -0.93
C ASP A 195 10.94 -6.83 -1.07
N THR A 196 11.25 -7.62 -2.11
CA THR A 196 12.60 -8.14 -2.34
C THR A 196 13.61 -7.02 -2.61
N TYR A 197 13.22 -5.99 -3.36
CA TYR A 197 14.08 -4.86 -3.70
C TYR A 197 14.03 -3.72 -2.68
N GLY A 198 13.07 -3.73 -1.75
CA GLY A 198 12.85 -2.65 -0.81
C GLY A 198 12.31 -1.39 -1.49
N LEU A 199 11.20 -1.52 -2.23
CA LEU A 199 10.49 -0.44 -2.89
C LEU A 199 9.08 -0.22 -2.31
N ASP A 200 8.70 1.04 -2.11
CA ASP A 200 7.33 1.42 -1.71
C ASP A 200 6.31 1.12 -2.81
N THR A 201 5.38 0.18 -2.56
CA THR A 201 4.38 -0.24 -3.55
C THR A 201 3.41 0.88 -3.93
N ILE A 202 3.10 1.82 -3.03
CA ILE A 202 2.22 2.96 -3.36
C ILE A 202 2.89 3.87 -4.37
N SER A 203 4.14 4.24 -4.08
CA SER A 203 4.87 5.16 -4.95
C SER A 203 5.24 4.51 -6.28
N VAL A 204 5.55 3.20 -6.29
CA VAL A 204 5.69 2.40 -7.51
C VAL A 204 4.37 2.36 -8.30
N GLY A 205 3.25 2.06 -7.63
CA GLY A 205 1.92 2.01 -8.21
C GLY A 205 1.53 3.33 -8.87
N THR A 206 1.40 4.39 -8.08
CA THR A 206 1.02 5.71 -8.59
C THR A 206 2.04 6.27 -9.59
N GLY A 207 3.34 6.05 -9.39
CA GLY A 207 4.38 6.52 -10.30
C GLY A 207 4.40 5.84 -11.66
N ILE A 208 4.21 4.52 -11.72
CA ILE A 208 4.09 3.79 -12.99
C ILE A 208 2.76 4.13 -13.68
N ALA A 209 1.67 4.32 -12.95
CA ALA A 209 0.39 4.76 -13.51
C ALA A 209 0.53 6.11 -14.24
N PHE A 210 1.20 7.09 -13.62
CA PHE A 210 1.52 8.37 -14.24
C PHE A 210 2.33 8.22 -15.54
N VAL A 211 3.30 7.31 -15.56
CA VAL A 211 4.10 7.00 -16.75
C VAL A 211 3.26 6.35 -17.84
N MET A 212 2.33 5.46 -17.48
CA MET A 212 1.40 4.85 -18.44
C MET A 212 0.52 5.90 -19.11
N GLU A 213 0.00 6.86 -18.35
CA GLU A 213 -0.79 7.96 -18.92
C GLU A 213 0.06 8.89 -19.80
N CYS A 214 1.31 9.19 -19.42
CA CYS A 214 2.24 9.94 -20.27
C CYS A 214 2.53 9.20 -21.59
N TYR A 215 2.63 7.87 -21.55
CA TYR A 215 2.85 7.05 -22.73
C TYR A 215 1.62 7.06 -23.66
N GLU A 216 0.42 6.87 -23.13
CA GLU A 216 -0.83 6.98 -23.92
C GLU A 216 -1.07 8.39 -24.48
N ALA A 217 -0.63 9.43 -23.77
CA ALA A 217 -0.68 10.81 -24.24
C ALA A 217 0.36 11.14 -25.32
N GLY A 218 1.25 10.20 -25.66
CA GLY A 218 2.30 10.38 -26.68
C GLY A 218 3.50 11.22 -26.23
N ILE A 219 3.60 11.52 -24.93
CA ILE A 219 4.77 12.20 -24.34
C ILE A 219 5.95 11.23 -24.28
N LEU A 220 5.66 9.97 -23.95
CA LEU A 220 6.63 8.88 -23.97
C LEU A 220 6.34 7.96 -25.14
N ASN A 221 7.36 7.24 -25.59
CA ASN A 221 7.26 6.26 -26.68
C ASN A 221 8.32 5.17 -26.48
N LYS A 222 8.29 4.13 -27.34
CA LYS A 222 9.22 2.99 -27.24
C LYS A 222 10.69 3.38 -27.32
N GLU A 223 11.05 4.46 -28.00
CA GLU A 223 12.45 4.90 -28.06
C GLU A 223 12.89 5.44 -26.69
N ILE A 224 12.10 6.34 -26.11
CA ILE A 224 12.38 6.96 -24.80
C ILE A 224 12.38 5.91 -23.68
N THR A 225 11.45 4.96 -23.72
CA THR A 225 11.28 3.94 -22.68
C THR A 225 12.23 2.74 -22.82
N GLY A 226 13.16 2.76 -23.78
CA GLY A 226 14.08 1.65 -24.01
C GLY A 226 13.41 0.37 -24.54
N GLY A 227 12.33 0.53 -25.29
CA GLY A 227 11.56 -0.54 -25.94
C GLY A 227 10.31 -0.97 -25.17
N LEU A 228 10.09 -0.47 -23.95
CA LEU A 228 8.95 -0.85 -23.12
C LEU A 228 7.65 -0.23 -23.63
N ASP A 229 6.62 -1.06 -23.75
CA ASP A 229 5.29 -0.65 -24.15
C ASP A 229 4.45 -0.37 -22.90
N LEU A 230 4.44 0.87 -22.44
CA LEU A 230 3.85 1.27 -21.16
C LEU A 230 2.41 1.76 -21.31
N ASN A 231 1.58 1.12 -22.15
CA ASN A 231 0.14 1.36 -22.12
C ASN A 231 -0.50 0.78 -20.84
N PHE A 232 -1.66 1.30 -20.41
CA PHE A 232 -2.40 0.70 -19.31
C PHE A 232 -2.73 -0.78 -19.61
N GLY A 233 -2.66 -1.61 -18.58
CA GLY A 233 -2.86 -3.05 -18.65
C GLY A 233 -1.61 -3.86 -18.98
N ASN A 234 -0.48 -3.24 -19.35
CA ASN A 234 0.75 -3.96 -19.65
C ASN A 234 1.60 -4.23 -18.39
N ALA A 235 1.22 -5.27 -17.65
CA ALA A 235 1.91 -5.68 -16.43
C ALA A 235 3.37 -6.12 -16.69
N GLU A 236 3.65 -6.82 -17.79
CA GLU A 236 5.00 -7.29 -18.10
C GLU A 236 6.00 -6.14 -18.26
N ALA A 237 5.60 -5.09 -18.98
CA ALA A 237 6.42 -3.89 -19.14
C ALA A 237 6.62 -3.15 -17.80
N ALA A 238 5.59 -3.10 -16.95
CA ALA A 238 5.69 -2.51 -15.61
C ALA A 238 6.65 -3.29 -14.70
N LEU A 239 6.63 -4.62 -14.74
CA LEU A 239 7.57 -5.46 -13.96
C LEU A 239 9.02 -5.29 -14.43
N GLU A 240 9.25 -5.29 -15.75
CA GLU A 240 10.59 -5.04 -16.28
C GLU A 240 11.10 -3.66 -15.85
N LEU A 241 10.22 -2.66 -15.83
CA LEU A 241 10.56 -1.32 -15.36
C LEU A 241 10.91 -1.29 -13.86
N ILE A 242 10.22 -2.07 -13.02
CA ILE A 242 10.59 -2.28 -11.60
C ILE A 242 11.98 -2.91 -11.49
N HIS A 243 12.31 -3.90 -12.32
CA HIS A 243 13.64 -4.50 -12.34
C HIS A 243 14.73 -3.50 -12.73
N GLN A 244 14.47 -2.67 -13.75
CA GLN A 244 15.39 -1.60 -14.15
C GLN A 244 15.59 -0.58 -13.03
N MET A 245 14.51 -0.21 -12.33
CA MET A 245 14.55 0.72 -11.20
C MET A 245 15.40 0.16 -10.05
N ALA A 246 15.21 -1.11 -9.69
CA ALA A 246 15.96 -1.77 -8.63
C ALA A 246 17.48 -1.86 -8.91
N LYS A 247 17.85 -2.04 -10.19
CA LYS A 247 19.26 -2.04 -10.62
C LYS A 247 19.83 -0.64 -10.85
N GLY A 248 18.97 0.37 -10.93
CA GLY A 248 19.36 1.72 -11.34
C GLY A 248 19.90 1.72 -12.77
N GLU A 249 19.14 1.19 -13.72
CA GLU A 249 19.47 1.17 -15.16
C GLU A 249 18.29 1.62 -16.03
N GLY A 250 18.55 1.86 -17.31
CA GLY A 250 17.51 2.16 -18.31
C GLY A 250 16.56 3.30 -17.91
N PHE A 251 15.30 3.13 -18.28
CA PHE A 251 14.23 4.08 -17.94
C PHE A 251 13.89 4.05 -16.44
N GLY A 252 14.23 2.96 -15.75
CA GLY A 252 14.09 2.81 -14.30
C GLY A 252 14.86 3.87 -13.48
N ARG A 253 15.96 4.42 -14.02
CA ARG A 253 16.70 5.54 -13.38
C ARG A 253 15.88 6.81 -13.24
N ILE A 254 15.02 7.07 -14.24
CA ILE A 254 14.19 8.27 -14.31
C ILE A 254 12.99 8.11 -13.37
N ILE A 255 12.29 6.99 -13.48
CA ILE A 255 11.09 6.74 -12.68
C ILE A 255 11.40 6.65 -11.18
N GLY A 256 12.54 6.05 -10.82
CA GLY A 256 12.95 5.91 -9.43
C GLY A 256 13.13 7.24 -8.67
N GLN A 257 13.16 8.38 -9.37
CA GLN A 257 13.26 9.73 -8.80
C GLN A 257 11.94 10.29 -8.26
N GLY A 258 10.79 9.68 -8.59
CA GLY A 258 9.47 10.17 -8.16
C GLY A 258 8.78 11.08 -9.17
N ILE A 259 7.45 11.19 -9.06
CA ILE A 259 6.61 11.97 -10.01
C ILE A 259 7.10 13.41 -10.13
N ARG A 260 7.47 14.04 -9.01
CA ARG A 260 7.96 15.42 -9.00
C ARG A 260 9.15 15.64 -9.93
N GLU A 261 10.14 14.73 -9.89
CA GLU A 261 11.33 14.84 -10.73
C GLU A 261 11.04 14.37 -12.15
N MET A 262 10.21 13.33 -12.33
CA MET A 262 9.73 12.92 -13.65
C MET A 262 9.06 14.08 -14.41
N LYS A 263 8.23 14.89 -13.73
CA LYS A 263 7.59 16.06 -14.34
C LYS A 263 8.62 17.02 -14.95
N LYS A 264 9.70 17.31 -14.23
CA LYS A 264 10.78 18.19 -14.71
C LYS A 264 11.51 17.58 -15.90
N ILE A 265 11.95 16.32 -15.75
CA ILE A 265 12.69 15.59 -16.79
C ILE A 265 11.87 15.51 -18.07
N PHE A 266 10.58 15.17 -17.99
CA PHE A 266 9.74 15.02 -19.18
C PHE A 266 9.48 16.35 -19.88
N THR A 267 9.36 17.46 -19.14
CA THR A 267 9.29 18.80 -19.74
C THR A 267 10.61 19.19 -20.41
N GLU A 268 11.73 19.05 -19.70
CA GLU A 268 13.04 19.55 -20.14
C GLU A 268 13.63 18.70 -21.29
N GLU A 269 13.48 17.38 -21.22
CA GLU A 269 14.11 16.45 -22.17
C GLU A 269 13.15 15.99 -23.27
N TYR A 270 11.84 15.88 -22.99
CA TYR A 270 10.87 15.29 -23.92
C TYR A 270 9.79 16.28 -24.39
N GLY A 271 9.92 17.57 -24.02
CA GLY A 271 9.03 18.64 -24.50
C GLY A 271 7.58 18.52 -24.02
N ALA A 272 7.35 17.80 -22.92
CA ALA A 272 6.02 17.63 -22.34
C ALA A 272 5.45 18.94 -21.81
N ASP A 273 4.15 19.18 -22.02
CA ASP A 273 3.45 20.33 -21.44
C ASP A 273 3.45 20.23 -19.90
N PRO A 274 4.11 21.16 -19.18
CA PRO A 274 4.16 21.15 -17.72
C PRO A 274 2.77 21.18 -17.07
N LYS A 275 1.79 21.83 -17.72
CA LYS A 275 0.43 21.91 -17.21
C LYS A 275 -0.24 20.56 -17.26
N PHE A 276 -0.17 19.87 -18.39
CA PHE A 276 -0.70 18.51 -18.53
C PHE A 276 -0.10 17.57 -17.49
N LEU A 277 1.24 17.57 -17.36
CA LEU A 277 1.92 16.73 -16.37
C LEU A 277 1.50 17.06 -14.93
N GLN A 278 1.24 18.34 -14.63
CA GLN A 278 0.74 18.75 -13.31
C GLN A 278 -0.68 18.26 -13.05
N ASP A 279 -1.55 18.24 -14.06
CA ASP A 279 -2.95 17.82 -13.94
C ASP A 279 -3.07 16.31 -13.69
N ILE A 280 -2.19 15.47 -14.27
CA ILE A 280 -2.24 14.00 -14.14
C ILE A 280 -1.29 13.44 -13.08
N GLY A 281 -0.31 14.23 -12.62
CA GLY A 281 0.72 13.75 -11.70
C GLY A 281 0.28 13.80 -10.25
N MET A 282 -0.28 12.68 -9.77
CA MET A 282 -0.80 12.45 -8.42
C MET A 282 0.30 12.43 -7.35
N GLU A 283 0.87 13.59 -7.07
CA GLU A 283 1.92 13.83 -6.07
C GLU A 283 1.69 15.15 -5.33
N HIS A 284 1.99 15.16 -4.03
CA HIS A 284 2.04 16.39 -3.24
C HIS A 284 3.14 16.30 -2.17
N LYS A 285 3.83 17.41 -1.88
CA LYS A 285 4.97 17.49 -0.92
C LYS A 285 6.13 16.51 -1.18
N GLY A 286 6.22 15.95 -2.38
CA GLY A 286 7.29 15.07 -2.86
C GLY A 286 6.93 13.60 -2.70
N LEU A 287 5.66 13.30 -2.42
CA LEU A 287 5.17 11.97 -2.14
C LEU A 287 3.91 11.70 -2.96
N GLU A 288 3.86 10.54 -3.58
CA GLU A 288 2.73 10.06 -4.38
C GLU A 288 1.48 9.88 -3.51
N PHE A 289 0.29 10.03 -4.09
CA PHE A 289 -0.96 9.79 -3.36
C PHE A 289 -1.11 8.29 -3.03
N SER A 290 -1.66 7.97 -1.85
CA SER A 290 -2.15 6.61 -1.60
C SER A 290 -3.49 6.35 -2.29
N GLU A 291 -3.88 5.08 -2.37
CA GLU A 291 -4.80 4.57 -3.37
C GLU A 291 -6.29 4.78 -3.00
N TYR A 292 -6.68 6.03 -2.81
CA TYR A 292 -8.07 6.43 -2.59
C TYR A 292 -8.41 7.61 -3.49
N MET A 293 -9.34 7.43 -4.43
CA MET A 293 -9.84 8.54 -5.23
C MET A 293 -10.68 9.46 -4.35
N THR A 294 -10.32 10.73 -4.31
CA THR A 294 -10.88 11.66 -3.32
C THR A 294 -12.04 12.51 -3.84
N LYS A 295 -12.48 12.34 -5.09
CA LYS A 295 -13.39 13.27 -5.78
C LYS A 295 -14.69 13.57 -5.00
N GLU A 296 -15.26 12.57 -4.33
CA GLU A 296 -16.50 12.71 -3.55
C GLU A 296 -16.26 12.92 -2.05
N SER A 297 -15.02 12.87 -1.57
CA SER A 297 -14.70 13.01 -0.14
C SER A 297 -13.88 14.28 0.14
N LEU A 298 -14.56 15.34 0.57
CA LEU A 298 -13.90 16.56 1.01
C LEU A 298 -13.01 16.32 2.24
N ALA A 299 -13.39 15.38 3.11
CA ALA A 299 -12.56 15.01 4.26
C ALA A 299 -11.26 14.33 3.80
N GLN A 300 -11.31 13.43 2.81
CA GLN A 300 -10.08 12.81 2.30
C GLN A 300 -9.21 13.80 1.52
N GLN A 301 -9.82 14.68 0.71
CA GLN A 301 -9.11 15.76 0.01
C GLN A 301 -8.34 16.65 1.00
N GLY A 302 -9.05 17.16 2.02
CA GLY A 302 -8.44 17.96 3.09
C GLY A 302 -7.38 17.18 3.85
N GLY A 303 -7.62 15.88 4.12
CA GLY A 303 -6.70 15.00 4.82
C GLY A 303 -5.36 14.90 4.11
N TYR A 304 -5.36 14.51 2.83
CA TYR A 304 -4.15 14.44 2.00
C TYR A 304 -3.42 15.78 1.90
N GLY A 305 -4.16 16.90 1.77
CA GLY A 305 -3.56 18.23 1.76
C GLY A 305 -2.84 18.60 3.06
N LEU A 306 -3.42 18.22 4.21
CA LEU A 306 -2.95 18.62 5.55
C LEU A 306 -1.91 17.68 6.16
N THR A 307 -1.79 16.44 5.69
CA THR A 307 -0.77 15.49 6.17
C THR A 307 0.65 16.08 6.17
N ASN A 308 1.44 15.75 7.19
CA ASN A 308 2.77 16.33 7.37
C ASN A 308 3.79 15.79 6.37
N LYS A 309 3.70 14.49 6.03
CA LYS A 309 4.68 13.80 5.17
C LYS A 309 4.34 13.85 3.68
N GLY A 310 3.16 14.36 3.31
CA GLY A 310 2.58 14.21 1.98
C GLY A 310 1.41 13.22 1.97
N PRO A 311 0.71 13.09 0.82
CA PRO A 311 -0.62 12.49 0.71
C PRO A 311 -0.61 10.99 1.01
N GLN A 312 -0.70 10.66 2.30
CA GLN A 312 -0.83 9.30 2.81
C GLN A 312 -2.11 9.18 3.65
N HIS A 313 -2.81 8.06 3.50
CA HIS A 313 -4.07 7.84 4.22
C HIS A 313 -3.81 7.55 5.70
N ASP A 314 -2.60 7.13 6.08
CA ASP A 314 -2.27 6.77 7.45
C ASP A 314 -2.42 7.91 8.48
N GLU A 315 -2.35 9.18 8.07
CA GLU A 315 -2.62 10.32 8.97
C GLU A 315 -4.08 10.76 8.92
N ALA A 316 -4.79 10.48 7.82
CA ALA A 316 -6.15 10.94 7.57
C ALA A 316 -6.90 10.01 6.60
N TRP A 317 -7.30 8.83 7.08
CA TRP A 317 -8.19 7.89 6.38
C TRP A 317 -9.66 8.20 6.70
N LEU A 318 -10.13 9.37 6.25
CA LEU A 318 -11.48 9.85 6.54
C LEU A 318 -12.50 9.44 5.48
N ILE A 319 -12.06 8.87 4.36
CA ILE A 319 -12.93 8.50 3.25
C ILE A 319 -14.04 7.53 3.65
N TYR A 320 -13.76 6.61 4.59
CA TYR A 320 -14.73 5.63 5.06
C TYR A 320 -15.86 6.30 5.85
N GLU A 321 -15.52 7.20 6.77
CA GLU A 321 -16.52 7.95 7.55
C GLU A 321 -17.29 8.97 6.70
N ASP A 322 -16.63 9.61 5.73
CA ASP A 322 -17.24 10.65 4.90
C ASP A 322 -18.22 10.08 3.87
N VAL A 323 -17.80 9.10 3.08
CA VAL A 323 -18.58 8.63 1.92
C VAL A 323 -19.23 7.28 2.16
N ILE A 324 -18.56 6.37 2.88
CA ILE A 324 -19.02 4.97 2.99
C ILE A 324 -20.04 4.79 4.11
N ARG A 325 -19.72 5.27 5.32
CA ARG A 325 -20.65 5.31 6.45
C ARG A 325 -21.50 6.58 6.48
N ASN A 326 -21.00 7.67 5.88
CA ASN A 326 -21.61 8.99 5.92
C ASN A 326 -21.93 9.45 7.36
N SER A 327 -20.99 9.21 8.28
CA SER A 327 -21.11 9.52 9.72
C SER A 327 -20.69 10.96 10.04
N ILE A 328 -20.02 11.65 9.12
CA ILE A 328 -19.58 13.06 9.21
C ILE A 328 -20.23 13.93 8.12
N PRO A 329 -21.57 14.03 8.07
CA PRO A 329 -22.28 14.59 6.92
C PRO A 329 -22.06 16.10 6.73
N THR A 330 -21.88 16.87 7.79
CA THR A 330 -21.78 18.34 7.71
C THR A 330 -20.35 18.83 7.51
N PHE A 331 -20.20 20.07 7.02
CA PHE A 331 -18.88 20.73 6.97
C PHE A 331 -18.24 20.87 8.35
N GLU A 332 -19.04 21.10 9.39
CA GLU A 332 -18.53 21.18 10.76
C GLU A 332 -18.01 19.81 11.24
N ASP A 333 -18.70 18.72 10.93
CA ASP A 333 -18.24 17.36 11.25
C ASP A 333 -16.92 17.04 10.54
N LYS A 334 -16.85 17.30 9.23
CA LYS A 334 -15.65 17.13 8.42
C LYS A 334 -14.47 17.95 8.96
N ALA A 335 -14.70 19.21 9.32
CA ALA A 335 -13.67 20.09 9.89
C ALA A 335 -13.19 19.59 11.27
N ARG A 336 -14.10 19.11 12.13
CA ARG A 336 -13.75 18.50 13.42
C ARG A 336 -12.94 17.22 13.23
N ALA A 337 -13.35 16.36 12.30
CA ALA A 337 -12.64 15.13 11.97
C ALA A 337 -11.22 15.44 11.46
N LEU A 338 -11.08 16.33 10.48
CA LEU A 338 -9.78 16.76 9.95
C LEU A 338 -8.82 17.31 11.01
N ARG A 339 -9.35 17.95 12.06
CA ARG A 339 -8.54 18.45 13.18
C ARG A 339 -8.09 17.33 14.10
N TRP A 340 -9.01 16.50 14.59
CA TRP A 340 -8.74 15.58 15.69
C TRP A 340 -8.18 14.24 15.25
N PHE A 341 -8.60 13.77 14.08
CA PHE A 341 -8.25 12.45 13.60
C PHE A 341 -6.74 12.25 13.38
N PRO A 342 -5.99 13.21 12.80
CA PRO A 342 -4.53 13.09 12.71
C PRO A 342 -3.84 13.04 14.08
N TYR A 343 -4.35 13.77 15.09
CA TYR A 343 -3.80 13.69 16.45
C TYR A 343 -4.00 12.30 17.06
N TRP A 344 -5.18 11.72 16.87
CA TRP A 344 -5.49 10.38 17.34
C TRP A 344 -4.60 9.32 16.67
N ARG A 345 -4.47 9.36 15.33
CA ARG A 345 -3.59 8.45 14.60
C ARG A 345 -2.11 8.66 14.94
N THR A 346 -1.69 9.90 15.23
CA THR A 346 -0.34 10.18 15.73
C THR A 346 -0.09 9.56 17.11
N ALA A 347 -1.09 9.58 18.01
CA ALA A 347 -0.96 8.99 19.34
C ALA A 347 -0.65 7.47 19.27
N PHE A 348 -1.30 6.72 18.38
CA PHE A 348 -0.96 5.31 18.14
C PHE A 348 0.51 5.12 17.74
N SER A 349 1.01 5.95 16.83
CA SER A 349 2.42 5.89 16.39
C SER A 349 3.40 6.21 17.54
N LEU A 350 3.07 7.17 18.41
CA LEU A 350 3.89 7.50 19.58
C LEU A 350 3.91 6.40 20.64
N LEU A 351 2.80 5.67 20.79
CA LEU A 351 2.66 4.57 21.74
C LEU A 351 3.15 3.22 21.19
N GLY A 352 3.54 3.15 19.92
CA GLY A 352 3.93 1.90 19.27
C GLY A 352 2.77 0.91 19.08
N LEU A 353 1.55 1.42 18.92
CA LEU A 353 0.33 0.63 18.76
C LEU A 353 -0.15 0.63 17.32
N CYS A 354 -0.72 -0.50 16.88
CA CYS A 354 -1.40 -0.58 15.60
C CYS A 354 -2.73 0.18 15.65
N LYS A 355 -3.11 0.83 14.55
CA LYS A 355 -4.35 1.60 14.41
C LYS A 355 -5.54 0.72 14.04
N LEU A 356 -5.30 -0.42 13.38
CA LEU A 356 -6.36 -1.31 12.86
C LEU A 356 -7.28 -1.92 13.92
N PRO A 357 -6.88 -2.21 15.19
CA PRO A 357 -7.83 -2.64 16.21
C PRO A 357 -8.95 -1.62 16.51
N TRP A 358 -8.69 -0.34 16.26
CA TRP A 358 -9.70 0.72 16.37
C TRP A 358 -10.59 0.81 15.14
N ASN A 359 -10.14 0.24 14.00
CA ASN A 359 -10.62 0.43 12.62
C ASN A 359 -11.74 1.46 12.49
N ASP A 360 -11.30 2.70 12.28
CA ASP A 360 -11.99 3.97 12.08
C ASP A 360 -13.51 3.84 11.83
#